data_AF-A0A3S0M8D4-F1
#
_entry.id   AF-A0A3S0M8D4-F1
#
_cell.length_a   1.000
_cell.length_b   1.000
_cell.length_c   1.000
_cell.angle_alpha   90.00
_cell.angle_beta   90.00
_cell.angle_gamma   90.00
#
_symmetry.space_group_name_H-M   'P 1'
#
loop_
_entity.id
_entity.type
_entity.pdbx_description
1 polymer ?
#
loop_
_entity_poly.entity_id
_entity_poly.type
_entity_poly.pdbx_seq_one_letter_code
_entity_poly.pdbx_strand_id
1 'polypeptide(L)'
;MSQIAQKYNVTPYDIYQLNPDAQGGLKPNSILLIPKKGNAKKTIAKVITHKVEPKETLFGIEKKYDVSNEALKKANPDLEKFIGENLINKIGILILVLGISYFVKYAIDKDWINEPARVGIGMLSGALIMGVAHKLRQKYAAFSSVFVAGAIAIFYFTIGIAFHSYHLFGQTTAFIIMILITVFSCFISLSYNRKELAVLSLIGGFAVPFMISTGQGNYVVLFTYILILNIGILALAYYKKWSIINILSYVFTVILYGAWLFKNLDEKAPHYLGALLFGFAFYLVFIGVNIINNVRTKGLFSPIELSILASNSFLFYGAGMVVLEQYHPELKGLFTAAL
;
A
#
# COMPACT_ATOMS: atom_id res chain seq x y z
N MET A 1 -71.31 -11.62 35.89
CA MET A 1 -70.25 -11.14 34.97
C MET A 1 -70.79 -10.22 33.87
N SER A 2 -71.81 -10.63 33.11
CA SER A 2 -72.32 -9.86 31.95
C SER A 2 -72.75 -8.42 32.24
N GLN A 3 -73.38 -8.16 33.39
CA GLN A 3 -73.76 -6.79 33.80
C GLN A 3 -72.54 -5.90 34.10
N ILE A 4 -71.47 -6.47 34.67
CA ILE A 4 -70.21 -5.75 34.93
C ILE A 4 -69.53 -5.46 33.58
N ALA A 5 -69.46 -6.46 32.70
CA ALA A 5 -68.92 -6.31 31.35
C ALA A 5 -69.61 -5.19 30.57
N GLN A 6 -70.95 -5.14 30.63
CA GLN A 6 -71.75 -4.09 29.99
C GLN A 6 -71.50 -2.71 30.62
N LYS A 7 -71.41 -2.61 31.96
CA LYS A 7 -71.11 -1.35 32.67
C LYS A 7 -69.76 -0.75 32.26
N TYR A 8 -68.77 -1.58 31.98
CA TYR A 8 -67.42 -1.14 31.58
C TYR A 8 -67.14 -1.24 30.07
N ASN A 9 -68.17 -1.53 29.25
CA ASN A 9 -68.09 -1.63 27.79
C ASN A 9 -67.01 -2.61 27.26
N VAL A 10 -66.80 -3.71 27.98
CA VAL A 10 -65.87 -4.79 27.64
C VAL A 10 -66.63 -6.10 27.50
N THR A 11 -66.01 -7.14 26.91
CA THR A 11 -66.67 -8.44 26.83
C THR A 11 -66.48 -9.23 28.13
N PRO A 12 -67.44 -10.09 28.53
CA PRO A 12 -67.25 -10.99 29.66
C PRO A 12 -66.00 -11.87 29.53
N TYR A 13 -65.68 -12.27 28.29
CA TYR A 13 -64.49 -13.04 27.96
C TYR A 13 -63.20 -12.32 28.31
N ASP A 14 -63.08 -11.03 27.95
CA ASP A 14 -61.89 -10.22 28.26
C ASP A 14 -61.68 -10.08 29.78
N ILE A 15 -62.75 -10.00 30.55
CA ILE A 15 -62.66 -9.96 32.01
C ILE A 15 -62.23 -11.33 32.56
N TYR A 16 -62.75 -12.45 32.03
CA TYR A 16 -62.36 -13.79 32.48
C TYR A 16 -60.90 -14.13 32.19
N GLN A 17 -60.30 -13.59 31.12
CA GLN A 17 -58.88 -13.79 30.86
C GLN A 17 -57.97 -13.18 31.94
N LEU A 18 -58.37 -12.03 32.48
CA LEU A 18 -57.61 -11.35 33.54
C LEU A 18 -57.98 -11.85 34.94
N ASN A 19 -59.08 -12.61 35.06
CA ASN A 19 -59.60 -13.12 36.34
C ASN A 19 -60.05 -14.59 36.17
N PRO A 20 -59.11 -15.55 36.05
CA PRO A 20 -59.44 -16.96 35.82
C PRO A 20 -60.34 -17.54 36.91
N ASP A 21 -60.12 -17.11 38.16
CA ASP A 21 -60.85 -17.56 39.34
C ASP A 21 -62.33 -17.16 39.33
N ALA A 22 -62.70 -16.16 38.52
CA ALA A 22 -64.07 -15.68 38.40
C ALA A 22 -64.95 -16.55 37.48
N GLN A 23 -64.36 -17.48 36.71
CA GLN A 23 -65.11 -18.35 35.77
C GLN A 23 -66.12 -19.26 36.47
N GLY A 24 -65.82 -19.69 37.69
CA GLY A 24 -66.70 -20.51 38.53
C GLY A 24 -67.82 -19.75 39.24
N GLY A 25 -67.92 -18.42 39.06
CA GLY A 25 -68.89 -17.55 39.71
C GLY A 25 -68.25 -16.46 40.57
N LEU A 26 -68.97 -15.35 40.75
CA LEU A 26 -68.48 -14.18 41.50
C LEU A 26 -68.83 -14.31 42.98
N LYS A 27 -67.82 -14.18 43.85
CA LYS A 27 -68.01 -14.13 45.30
C LYS A 27 -68.24 -12.69 45.78
N PRO A 28 -69.12 -12.44 46.76
CA PRO A 28 -69.24 -11.11 47.37
C PRO A 28 -67.88 -10.60 47.89
N ASN A 29 -67.60 -9.29 47.74
CA ASN A 29 -66.33 -8.63 48.09
C ASN A 29 -65.06 -9.01 47.30
N SER A 30 -65.18 -9.74 46.18
CA SER A 30 -64.02 -9.98 45.30
C SER A 30 -63.61 -8.75 44.48
N ILE A 31 -62.31 -8.49 44.36
CA ILE A 31 -61.76 -7.46 43.46
C ILE A 31 -61.59 -8.06 42.06
N LEU A 32 -62.04 -7.35 41.02
CA LEU A 32 -61.92 -7.76 39.62
C LEU A 32 -61.03 -6.80 38.85
N LEU A 33 -60.06 -7.33 38.10
CA LEU A 33 -59.27 -6.58 37.13
C LEU A 33 -60.11 -6.32 35.87
N ILE A 34 -60.48 -5.07 35.64
CA ILE A 34 -61.27 -4.69 34.45
C ILE A 34 -60.32 -4.12 33.37
N PRO A 35 -60.33 -4.68 32.14
CA PRO A 35 -59.53 -4.14 31.06
C PRO A 35 -60.03 -2.74 30.68
N LYS A 36 -59.14 -1.75 30.68
CA LYS A 36 -59.48 -0.39 30.25
C LYS A 36 -59.47 -0.33 28.73
N LYS A 37 -60.64 -0.22 28.09
CA LYS A 37 -60.77 0.15 26.67
C LYS A 37 -60.39 1.63 26.48
N GLY A 38 -59.11 1.93 26.63
CA GLY A 38 -58.52 3.16 26.14
C GLY A 38 -58.26 2.98 24.65
N ASN A 39 -58.83 3.86 23.82
CA ASN A 39 -58.23 4.15 22.53
C ASN A 39 -56.77 4.54 22.76
N ALA A 40 -55.86 3.57 22.67
CA ALA A 40 -54.48 3.87 22.36
C ALA A 40 -54.52 4.43 20.95
N LYS A 41 -54.79 5.75 20.84
CA LYS A 41 -54.41 6.51 19.67
C LYS A 41 -52.94 6.15 19.47
N LYS A 42 -52.64 5.35 18.45
CA LYS A 42 -51.34 5.38 17.80
C LYS A 42 -51.22 6.80 17.27
N THR A 43 -50.75 7.70 18.13
CA THR A 43 -50.24 8.99 17.70
C THR A 43 -49.14 8.62 16.73
N ILE A 44 -49.39 8.81 15.44
CA ILE A 44 -48.35 8.67 14.42
C ILE A 44 -47.29 9.67 14.85
N ALA A 45 -46.17 9.17 15.38
CA ALA A 45 -45.09 10.01 15.86
C ALA A 45 -44.67 10.90 14.68
N LYS A 46 -44.88 12.21 14.81
CA LYS A 46 -44.50 13.17 13.77
C LYS A 46 -42.98 13.12 13.67
N VAL A 47 -42.46 12.57 12.59
CA VAL A 47 -41.02 12.54 12.33
C VAL A 47 -40.58 13.97 12.03
N ILE A 48 -39.83 14.58 12.95
CA ILE A 48 -39.27 15.92 12.79
C ILE A 48 -37.81 15.75 12.37
N THR A 49 -37.44 16.28 11.20
CA THR A 49 -36.04 16.39 10.79
C THR A 49 -35.49 17.71 11.32
N HIS A 50 -34.44 17.65 12.14
CA HIS A 50 -33.74 18.82 12.67
C HIS A 50 -32.32 18.83 12.14
N LYS A 51 -31.89 19.95 11.54
CA LYS A 51 -30.51 20.16 11.13
C LYS A 51 -29.75 20.75 12.31
N VAL A 52 -28.71 20.04 12.77
CA VAL A 52 -27.91 20.45 13.92
C VAL A 52 -27.12 21.72 13.58
N GLU A 53 -27.27 22.76 14.38
CA GLU A 53 -26.55 24.02 14.23
C GLU A 53 -25.20 23.99 14.99
N PRO A 54 -24.18 24.79 14.60
CA PRO A 54 -22.92 24.85 15.32
C PRO A 54 -23.12 25.17 16.81
N LYS A 55 -22.44 24.43 17.69
CA LYS A 55 -22.53 24.50 19.17
C LYS A 55 -23.81 23.92 19.79
N GLU A 56 -24.72 23.35 19.01
CA GLU A 56 -25.85 22.60 19.54
C GLU A 56 -25.40 21.21 20.04
N THR A 57 -25.95 20.75 21.16
CA THR A 57 -25.60 19.45 21.77
C THR A 57 -26.80 18.52 21.75
N LEU A 58 -26.56 17.20 21.83
CA LEU A 58 -27.62 16.19 21.97
C LEU A 58 -28.57 16.55 23.13
N PHE A 59 -28.02 16.98 24.27
CA PHE A 59 -28.79 17.41 25.43
C PHE A 59 -29.68 18.65 25.15
N GLY A 60 -29.17 19.61 24.36
CA GLY A 60 -29.96 20.76 23.93
C GLY A 60 -31.13 20.36 23.02
N ILE A 61 -30.92 19.39 22.14
CA ILE A 61 -31.94 18.85 21.21
C ILE A 61 -32.97 18.02 21.99
N GLU A 62 -32.53 17.18 22.92
CA GLU A 62 -33.39 16.40 23.83
C GLU A 62 -34.38 17.33 24.55
N LYS A 63 -33.87 18.42 25.14
CA LYS A 63 -34.71 19.41 25.85
C LYS A 63 -35.63 20.21 24.93
N LYS A 64 -35.18 20.51 23.70
CA LYS A 64 -35.96 21.28 22.71
C LYS A 64 -37.15 20.51 22.18
N TYR A 65 -37.03 19.20 22.01
CA TYR A 65 -38.08 18.33 21.46
C TYR A 65 -38.76 17.44 22.50
N ASP A 66 -38.37 17.53 23.78
CA ASP A 66 -38.86 16.70 24.88
C ASP A 66 -38.77 15.20 24.58
N VAL A 67 -37.61 14.78 24.07
CA VAL A 67 -37.32 13.40 23.68
C VAL A 67 -36.17 12.84 24.51
N SER A 68 -36.26 11.57 24.88
CA SER A 68 -35.17 10.90 25.60
C SER A 68 -33.97 10.63 24.69
N ASN A 69 -32.78 10.62 25.28
CA ASN A 69 -31.54 10.25 24.61
C ASN A 69 -31.65 8.89 23.89
N GLU A 70 -32.27 7.91 24.53
CA GLU A 70 -32.47 6.58 23.95
C GLU A 70 -33.37 6.62 22.71
N ALA A 71 -34.46 7.39 22.74
CA ALA A 71 -35.34 7.54 21.59
C ALA A 71 -34.64 8.28 20.44
N LEU A 72 -33.83 9.29 20.75
CA LEU A 72 -33.08 10.08 19.78
C LEU A 72 -31.96 9.25 19.12
N LYS A 73 -31.22 8.45 19.89
CA LYS A 73 -30.21 7.50 19.36
C LYS A 73 -30.85 6.41 18.50
N LYS A 74 -31.94 5.81 18.97
CA LYS A 74 -32.67 4.77 18.23
C LYS A 74 -33.23 5.31 16.91
N ALA A 75 -33.61 6.58 16.85
CA ALA A 75 -34.07 7.24 15.63
C ALA A 75 -32.92 7.66 14.69
N ASN A 76 -31.68 7.75 15.18
CA ASN A 76 -30.50 8.19 14.43
C ASN A 76 -29.32 7.19 14.56
N PRO A 77 -29.50 5.91 14.15
CA PRO A 77 -28.47 4.88 14.31
C PRO A 77 -27.16 5.19 13.55
N ASP A 78 -27.24 5.98 12.47
CA ASP A 78 -26.07 6.40 11.70
C ASP A 78 -25.13 7.32 12.49
N LEU A 79 -25.66 8.09 13.45
CA LEU A 79 -24.86 8.97 14.31
C LEU A 79 -24.01 8.15 15.29
N GLU A 80 -24.60 7.10 15.89
CA GLU A 80 -23.90 6.18 16.77
C GLU A 80 -22.83 5.38 16.01
N LYS A 81 -23.17 4.91 14.81
CA LYS A 81 -22.22 4.27 13.90
C LYS A 81 -21.06 5.20 13.53
N PHE A 82 -21.34 6.47 13.25
CA PHE A 82 -20.31 7.45 12.90
C PHE A 82 -19.38 7.78 14.08
N ILE A 83 -19.94 8.06 15.26
CA ILE A 83 -19.15 8.44 16.44
C ILE A 83 -18.41 7.22 17.02
N GLY A 84 -19.13 6.13 17.28
CA GLY A 84 -18.59 4.94 17.91
C GLY A 84 -17.69 4.12 17.00
N GLU A 85 -18.17 3.76 15.81
CA GLU A 85 -17.46 2.82 14.93
C GLU A 85 -16.37 3.52 14.09
N ASN A 86 -16.56 4.79 13.73
CA ASN A 86 -15.63 5.49 12.83
C ASN A 86 -14.71 6.46 13.57
N LEU A 87 -15.23 7.32 14.45
CA LEU A 87 -14.43 8.36 15.11
C LEU A 87 -13.60 7.81 16.27
N ILE A 88 -14.22 7.14 17.24
CA ILE A 88 -13.53 6.59 18.42
C ILE A 88 -12.49 5.54 18.01
N ASN A 89 -12.82 4.64 17.07
CA ASN A 89 -11.87 3.64 16.57
C ASN A 89 -10.64 4.28 15.90
N LYS A 90 -10.81 5.33 15.08
CA LYS A 90 -9.69 6.04 14.45
C LYS A 90 -8.82 6.76 15.47
N ILE A 91 -9.43 7.40 16.47
CA ILE A 91 -8.71 8.07 17.57
C ILE A 91 -7.96 7.01 18.41
N GLY A 92 -8.59 5.89 18.70
CA GLY A 92 -7.97 4.78 19.44
C GLY A 92 -6.76 4.20 18.71
N ILE A 93 -6.88 3.93 17.40
CA ILE A 93 -5.74 3.50 16.57
C ILE A 93 -4.63 4.55 16.59
N LEU A 94 -4.97 5.84 16.46
CA LEU A 94 -3.99 6.92 16.46
C LEU A 94 -3.23 6.99 17.79
N ILE A 95 -3.93 6.97 18.93
CA ILE A 95 -3.32 7.00 20.27
C ILE A 95 -2.45 5.76 20.49
N LEU A 96 -2.92 4.58 20.09
CA LEU A 96 -2.16 3.34 20.20
C LEU A 96 -0.86 3.41 19.38
N VAL A 97 -0.94 3.85 18.12
CA VAL A 97 0.22 4.00 17.24
C VAL A 97 1.21 5.02 17.81
N LEU A 98 0.73 6.16 18.31
CA LEU A 98 1.58 7.17 18.96
C LEU A 98 2.23 6.62 20.23
N GLY A 99 1.47 5.88 21.05
CA GLY A 99 1.96 5.26 22.28
C GLY A 99 3.07 4.24 22.01
N ILE A 100 2.85 3.33 21.05
CA ILE A 100 3.86 2.34 20.65
C ILE A 100 5.08 3.06 20.06
N SER A 101 4.88 4.06 19.20
CA SER A 101 5.98 4.82 18.58
C SER A 101 6.83 5.54 19.63
N TYR A 102 6.20 6.19 20.61
CA TYR A 102 6.89 6.88 21.69
C TYR A 102 7.59 5.91 22.64
N PHE A 103 6.95 4.77 22.95
CA PHE A 103 7.56 3.72 23.78
C PHE A 103 8.79 3.12 23.10
N VAL A 104 8.72 2.77 21.82
CA VAL A 104 9.87 2.26 21.05
C VAL A 104 10.97 3.31 21.01
N LYS A 105 10.63 4.58 20.76
CA LYS A 105 11.60 5.68 20.81
C LYS A 105 12.26 5.79 22.19
N TYR A 106 11.48 5.78 23.27
CA TYR A 106 12.00 5.84 24.62
C TYR A 106 12.92 4.66 24.95
N ALA A 107 12.57 3.45 24.52
CA ALA A 107 13.40 2.26 24.67
C ALA A 107 14.72 2.38 23.89
N ILE A 108 14.69 3.01 22.71
CA ILE A 108 15.89 3.33 21.92
C ILE A 108 16.75 4.38 22.63
N ASP A 109 16.15 5.46 23.13
CA ASP A 109 16.83 6.58 23.82
C ASP A 109 17.44 6.15 25.16
N LYS A 110 16.95 5.06 25.75
CA LYS A 110 17.48 4.45 26.99
C LYS A 110 18.39 3.26 26.75
N ASP A 111 18.77 3.00 25.50
CA ASP A 111 19.61 1.87 25.09
C ASP A 111 19.08 0.48 25.51
N TRP A 112 17.76 0.37 25.76
CA TRP A 112 17.12 -0.93 26.04
C TRP A 112 17.13 -1.83 24.80
N ILE A 113 17.14 -1.22 23.61
CA ILE A 113 17.20 -1.92 22.33
C ILE A 113 18.46 -1.44 21.62
N ASN A 114 19.48 -2.31 21.57
CA ASN A 114 20.71 -2.04 20.85
C ASN A 114 20.49 -2.04 19.32
N GLU A 115 21.45 -1.51 18.56
CA GLU A 115 21.32 -1.35 17.10
C GLU A 115 21.09 -2.66 16.34
N PRO A 116 21.81 -3.78 16.62
CA PRO A 116 21.49 -5.07 15.99
C PRO A 116 20.07 -5.55 16.28
N ALA A 117 19.56 -5.35 17.50
CA ALA A 117 18.19 -5.71 17.85
C ALA A 117 17.17 -4.87 17.08
N ARG A 118 17.42 -3.57 16.86
CA ARG A 118 16.56 -2.71 16.02
C ARG A 118 16.45 -3.26 14.60
N VAL A 119 17.59 -3.66 14.01
CA VAL A 119 17.64 -4.32 12.69
C VAL A 119 16.87 -5.65 12.72
N GLY A 120 17.09 -6.47 13.74
CA GLY A 120 16.37 -7.74 13.93
C GLY A 120 14.86 -7.55 14.01
N ILE A 121 14.38 -6.57 14.77
CA ILE A 121 12.95 -6.22 14.86
C ILE A 121 12.43 -5.75 13.50
N GLY A 122 13.18 -4.92 12.77
CA GLY A 122 12.83 -4.51 11.40
C GLY A 122 12.64 -5.70 10.47
N MET A 123 13.61 -6.62 10.45
CA MET A 123 13.53 -7.85 9.64
C MET A 123 12.39 -8.77 10.06
N LEU A 124 12.17 -8.96 11.37
CA LEU A 124 11.07 -9.78 11.87
C LEU A 124 9.71 -9.16 11.53
N SER A 125 9.56 -7.84 11.68
CA SER A 125 8.31 -7.14 11.34
C SER A 125 7.98 -7.24 9.85
N GLY A 126 8.98 -7.06 8.96
CA GLY A 126 8.81 -7.27 7.52
C GLY A 126 8.43 -8.70 7.18
N ALA A 127 9.04 -9.70 7.83
CA ALA A 127 8.71 -11.12 7.64
C ALA A 127 7.29 -11.45 8.11
N LEU A 128 6.85 -10.90 9.25
CA LEU A 128 5.48 -11.05 9.75
C LEU A 128 4.46 -10.43 8.79
N ILE A 129 4.71 -9.21 8.31
CA ILE A 129 3.86 -8.54 7.32
C ILE A 129 3.79 -9.36 6.04
N MET A 130 4.91 -9.93 5.57
CA MET A 130 4.95 -10.81 4.42
C MET A 130 4.11 -12.08 4.62
N GLY A 131 4.19 -12.70 5.80
CA GLY A 131 3.36 -13.86 6.17
C GLY A 131 1.87 -13.55 6.18
N VAL A 132 1.49 -12.40 6.74
CA VAL A 132 0.10 -11.90 6.71
C VAL A 132 -0.34 -11.62 5.27
N ALA A 133 0.52 -11.01 4.46
CA ALA A 133 0.26 -10.75 3.05
C ALA A 133 -0.01 -12.06 2.29
N HIS A 134 0.79 -13.10 2.54
CA HIS A 134 0.63 -14.41 1.93
C HIS A 134 -0.73 -15.04 2.24
N LYS A 135 -1.16 -14.98 3.51
CA LYS A 135 -2.49 -15.46 3.92
C LYS A 135 -3.63 -14.69 3.26
N LEU A 136 -3.49 -13.38 3.11
CA LEU A 136 -4.50 -12.51 2.49
C LEU A 136 -4.59 -12.66 0.97
N ARG A 137 -3.57 -13.24 0.33
CA ARG A 137 -3.45 -13.33 -1.13
C ARG A 137 -4.68 -13.95 -1.81
N GLN A 138 -5.26 -14.99 -1.22
CA GLN A 138 -6.37 -15.73 -1.83
C GLN A 138 -7.69 -14.93 -1.86
N LYS A 139 -7.96 -14.13 -0.81
CA LYS A 139 -9.23 -13.41 -0.64
C LYS A 139 -9.15 -11.93 -1.00
N TYR A 140 -7.99 -11.30 -0.80
CA TYR A 140 -7.77 -9.87 -0.98
C TYR A 140 -6.45 -9.59 -1.70
N ALA A 141 -6.33 -10.06 -2.95
CA ALA A 141 -5.08 -10.02 -3.71
C ALA A 141 -4.48 -8.60 -3.86
N ALA A 142 -5.30 -7.56 -4.08
CA ALA A 142 -4.80 -6.19 -4.19
C ALA A 142 -4.22 -5.67 -2.87
N PHE A 143 -4.93 -5.92 -1.76
CA PHE A 143 -4.48 -5.55 -0.42
C PHE A 143 -3.22 -6.32 0.00
N SER A 144 -3.16 -7.61 -0.34
CA SER A 144 -1.98 -8.44 -0.17
C SER A 144 -0.75 -7.87 -0.89
N SER A 145 -0.89 -7.39 -2.13
CA SER A 145 0.21 -6.75 -2.85
C SER A 145 0.77 -5.52 -2.12
N VAL A 146 -0.09 -4.71 -1.50
CA VAL A 146 0.36 -3.54 -0.72
C VAL A 146 1.18 -3.97 0.49
N PHE A 147 0.78 -5.03 1.18
CA PHE A 147 1.53 -5.57 2.32
C PHE A 147 2.88 -6.15 1.90
N VAL A 148 2.92 -6.90 0.80
CA VAL A 148 4.18 -7.42 0.22
C VAL A 148 5.15 -6.27 -0.09
N ALA A 149 4.66 -5.22 -0.76
CA ALA A 149 5.46 -4.05 -1.06
C ALA A 149 5.97 -3.35 0.21
N GLY A 150 5.11 -3.19 1.22
CA GLY A 150 5.48 -2.65 2.52
C GLY A 150 6.57 -3.47 3.20
N ALA A 151 6.47 -4.80 3.19
CA ALA A 151 7.48 -5.69 3.75
C ALA A 151 8.83 -5.57 3.02
N ILE A 152 8.83 -5.53 1.68
CA ILE A 152 10.05 -5.31 0.88
C ILE A 152 10.68 -3.95 1.20
N ALA A 153 9.87 -2.89 1.32
CA ALA A 153 10.36 -1.57 1.69
C ALA A 153 10.98 -1.58 3.08
N ILE A 154 10.35 -2.25 4.06
CA ILE A 154 10.92 -2.43 5.40
C ILE A 154 12.28 -3.11 5.32
N PHE A 155 12.43 -4.18 4.53
CA PHE A 155 13.74 -4.84 4.38
C PHE A 155 14.80 -3.89 3.81
N TYR A 156 14.49 -3.16 2.74
CA TYR A 156 15.42 -2.21 2.15
C TYR A 156 15.82 -1.09 3.11
N PHE A 157 14.85 -0.43 3.76
CA PHE A 157 15.14 0.64 4.71
C PHE A 157 15.88 0.13 5.94
N THR A 158 15.54 -1.06 6.44
CA THR A 158 16.22 -1.67 7.59
C THR A 158 17.70 -1.88 7.30
N ILE A 159 18.05 -2.44 6.14
CA ILE A 159 19.46 -2.65 5.75
C ILE A 159 20.15 -1.32 5.42
N GLY A 160 19.46 -0.39 4.77
CA GLY A 160 19.99 0.95 4.49
C GLY A 160 20.35 1.72 5.77
N ILE A 161 19.48 1.71 6.77
CA ILE A 161 19.73 2.32 8.10
C ILE A 161 20.84 1.56 8.85
N ALA A 162 20.83 0.22 8.80
CA ALA A 162 21.89 -0.58 9.40
C ALA A 162 23.28 -0.25 8.85
N PHE A 163 23.37 0.09 7.56
CA PHE A 163 24.59 0.54 6.91
C PHE A 163 24.95 2.00 7.25
N HIS A 164 24.03 2.95 7.02
CA HIS A 164 24.31 4.38 7.13
C HIS A 164 24.35 4.91 8.57
N SER A 165 23.41 4.48 9.40
CA SER A 165 23.19 5.06 10.74
C SER A 165 23.85 4.24 11.84
N TYR A 166 23.86 2.91 11.69
CA TYR A 166 24.38 2.01 12.72
C TYR A 166 25.75 1.41 12.38
N HIS A 167 26.24 1.59 11.15
CA HIS A 167 27.51 1.04 10.67
C HIS A 167 27.69 -0.48 10.94
N LEU A 168 26.57 -1.22 11.02
CA LEU A 168 26.55 -2.65 11.34
C LEU A 168 27.08 -3.51 10.20
N PHE A 169 26.97 -3.01 8.97
CA PHE A 169 27.41 -3.69 7.77
C PHE A 169 28.44 -2.83 7.03
N GLY A 170 29.45 -3.48 6.44
CA GLY A 170 30.24 -2.85 5.40
C GLY A 170 29.43 -2.65 4.11
N GLN A 171 29.87 -1.74 3.24
CA GLN A 171 29.19 -1.41 1.99
C GLN A 171 28.93 -2.67 1.13
N THR A 172 29.93 -3.54 0.98
CA THR A 172 29.82 -4.79 0.22
C THR A 172 28.77 -5.74 0.80
N THR A 173 28.75 -5.91 2.12
CA THR A 173 27.78 -6.78 2.80
C THR A 173 26.36 -6.25 2.65
N ALA A 174 26.16 -4.95 2.89
CA ALA A 174 24.87 -4.30 2.70
C ALA A 174 24.38 -4.43 1.25
N PHE A 175 25.29 -4.24 0.28
CA PHE A 175 24.98 -4.39 -1.14
C PHE A 175 24.49 -5.80 -1.50
N ILE A 176 25.21 -6.82 -1.05
CA ILE A 176 24.86 -8.22 -1.29
C ILE A 176 23.48 -8.54 -0.69
N ILE A 177 23.22 -8.10 0.54
CA ILE A 177 21.91 -8.32 1.18
C ILE A 177 20.79 -7.63 0.39
N MET A 178 21.01 -6.41 -0.07
CA MET A 178 20.01 -5.68 -0.87
C MET A 178 19.78 -6.31 -2.24
N ILE A 179 20.81 -6.85 -2.90
CA ILE A 179 20.66 -7.68 -4.11
C ILE A 179 19.77 -8.89 -3.83
N LEU A 180 20.01 -9.61 -2.73
CA LEU A 180 19.21 -10.77 -2.35
C LEU A 180 17.74 -10.38 -2.09
N ILE A 181 17.50 -9.23 -1.46
CA ILE A 181 16.15 -8.66 -1.29
C ILE A 181 15.52 -8.35 -2.65
N THR A 182 16.27 -7.78 -3.60
CA THR A 182 15.75 -7.50 -4.95
C THR A 182 15.38 -8.79 -5.69
N VAL A 183 16.24 -9.80 -5.66
CA VAL A 183 15.99 -11.11 -6.30
C VAL A 183 14.77 -11.78 -5.66
N PHE A 184 14.69 -11.78 -4.33
CA PHE A 184 13.53 -12.31 -3.60
C PHE A 184 12.24 -11.56 -3.97
N SER A 185 12.29 -10.24 -4.00
CA SER A 185 11.16 -9.37 -4.38
C SER A 185 10.69 -9.62 -5.81
N CYS A 186 11.62 -9.83 -6.75
CA CYS A 186 11.33 -10.21 -8.12
C CYS A 186 10.63 -11.59 -8.21
N PHE A 187 11.13 -12.58 -7.46
CA PHE A 187 10.52 -13.90 -7.37
C PHE A 187 9.09 -13.85 -6.81
N ILE A 188 8.86 -13.07 -5.76
CA ILE A 188 7.52 -12.85 -5.19
C ILE A 188 6.59 -12.20 -6.22
N SER A 189 7.07 -11.18 -6.94
CA SER A 189 6.29 -10.51 -7.98
C SER A 189 5.85 -11.46 -9.09
N LEU A 190 6.73 -12.38 -9.51
CA LEU A 190 6.40 -13.45 -10.45
C LEU A 190 5.38 -14.43 -9.88
N SER A 191 5.60 -14.91 -8.66
CA SER A 191 4.70 -15.84 -7.98
C SER A 191 3.30 -15.27 -7.84
N TYR A 192 3.17 -13.98 -7.51
CA TYR A 192 1.90 -13.30 -7.31
C TYR A 192 1.23 -12.89 -8.63
N ASN A 193 1.97 -12.91 -9.75
CA ASN A 193 1.50 -12.51 -11.07
C ASN A 193 0.86 -11.10 -11.06
N ARG A 194 1.47 -10.16 -10.32
CA ARG A 194 1.00 -8.78 -10.15
C ARG A 194 2.07 -7.80 -10.63
N LYS A 195 1.75 -7.02 -11.66
CA LYS A 195 2.64 -6.02 -12.24
C LYS A 195 3.05 -4.93 -11.25
N GLU A 196 2.16 -4.60 -10.30
CA GLU A 196 2.39 -3.56 -9.29
C GLU A 196 3.56 -3.93 -8.38
N LEU A 197 3.66 -5.20 -8.00
CA LEU A 197 4.76 -5.70 -7.17
C LEU A 197 6.08 -5.61 -7.94
N ALA A 198 6.08 -6.01 -9.21
CA ALA A 198 7.28 -5.98 -10.02
C ALA A 198 7.79 -4.55 -10.27
N VAL A 199 6.88 -3.58 -10.42
CA VAL A 199 7.23 -2.14 -10.47
C VAL A 199 7.90 -1.69 -9.17
N LEU A 200 7.40 -2.12 -8.02
CA LEU A 200 7.98 -1.75 -6.73
C LEU A 200 9.34 -2.45 -6.48
N SER A 201 9.48 -3.71 -6.90
CA SER A 201 10.76 -4.43 -6.92
C SER A 201 11.79 -3.70 -7.78
N LEU A 202 11.37 -3.23 -8.95
CA LEU A 202 12.21 -2.49 -9.90
C LEU A 202 12.70 -1.18 -9.31
N ILE A 203 11.79 -0.35 -8.80
CA ILE A 203 12.12 0.93 -8.17
C ILE A 203 13.07 0.70 -6.99
N GLY A 204 12.76 -0.26 -6.13
CA GLY A 204 13.61 -0.62 -4.99
C GLY A 204 15.00 -1.10 -5.42
N GLY A 205 15.09 -1.93 -6.47
CA GLY A 205 16.35 -2.38 -7.06
C GLY A 205 17.19 -1.20 -7.56
N PHE A 206 16.64 -0.36 -8.43
CA PHE A 206 17.36 0.80 -8.94
C PHE A 206 17.76 1.81 -7.85
N ALA A 207 17.08 1.82 -6.70
CA ALA A 207 17.45 2.65 -5.55
C ALA A 207 18.65 2.10 -4.74
N VAL A 208 18.97 0.79 -4.82
CA VAL A 208 20.00 0.15 -3.98
C VAL A 208 21.36 0.87 -4.01
N PRO A 209 21.96 1.18 -5.18
CA PRO A 209 23.28 1.80 -5.22
C PRO A 209 23.32 3.17 -4.53
N PHE A 210 22.19 3.89 -4.51
CA PHE A 210 22.07 5.19 -3.86
C PHE A 210 21.88 5.04 -2.35
N MET A 211 21.11 4.03 -1.92
CA MET A 211 20.87 3.74 -0.50
C MET A 211 22.12 3.26 0.25
N ILE A 212 23.15 2.81 -0.45
CA ILE A 212 24.40 2.33 0.15
C ILE A 212 25.64 3.05 -0.40
N SER A 213 25.45 4.20 -1.04
CA SER A 213 26.55 5.00 -1.57
C SER A 213 27.35 5.63 -0.44
N THR A 214 28.68 5.50 -0.48
CA THR A 214 29.62 6.17 0.42
C THR A 214 30.08 7.53 -0.12
N GLY A 215 29.53 7.98 -1.26
CA GLY A 215 29.96 9.19 -1.96
C GLY A 215 31.18 9.00 -2.86
N GLN A 216 31.93 7.90 -2.71
CA GLN A 216 32.97 7.48 -3.66
C GLN A 216 32.31 6.72 -4.81
N GLY A 217 32.22 7.37 -5.98
CA GLY A 217 31.53 6.83 -7.15
C GLY A 217 32.35 5.77 -7.87
N ASN A 218 32.07 4.48 -7.64
CA ASN A 218 32.56 3.40 -8.50
C ASN A 218 31.53 3.08 -9.58
N TYR A 219 31.71 3.68 -10.76
CA TYR A 219 30.79 3.50 -11.89
C TYR A 219 30.74 2.05 -12.39
N VAL A 220 31.84 1.30 -12.28
CA VAL A 220 31.89 -0.10 -12.71
C VAL A 220 30.92 -0.94 -11.88
N VAL A 221 30.90 -0.73 -10.55
CA VAL A 221 29.96 -1.42 -9.66
C VAL A 221 28.53 -1.02 -9.97
N LEU A 222 28.27 0.29 -10.14
CA LEU A 222 26.94 0.81 -10.47
C LEU A 222 26.41 0.23 -11.78
N PHE A 223 27.21 0.28 -12.86
CA PHE A 223 26.78 -0.17 -14.18
C PHE A 223 26.70 -1.69 -14.30
N THR A 224 27.60 -2.42 -13.64
CA THR A 224 27.49 -3.88 -13.54
C THR A 224 26.18 -4.27 -12.84
N TYR A 225 25.83 -3.57 -11.76
CA TYR A 225 24.58 -3.80 -11.05
C TYR A 225 23.34 -3.47 -11.89
N ILE A 226 23.32 -2.32 -12.55
CA ILE A 226 22.24 -1.95 -13.47
C ILE A 226 22.12 -2.97 -14.60
N LEU A 227 23.25 -3.50 -15.11
CA LEU A 227 23.24 -4.53 -16.15
C LEU A 227 22.61 -5.83 -15.63
N ILE A 228 22.95 -6.26 -14.41
CA ILE A 228 22.32 -7.43 -13.76
C ILE A 228 20.81 -7.21 -13.61
N LEU A 229 20.36 -6.03 -13.17
CA LEU A 229 18.94 -5.71 -13.09
C LEU A 229 18.27 -5.77 -14.47
N ASN A 230 18.88 -5.16 -15.48
CA ASN A 230 18.36 -5.13 -16.85
C ASN A 230 18.27 -6.54 -17.45
N ILE A 231 19.25 -7.43 -17.20
CA ILE A 231 19.19 -8.84 -17.57
C ILE A 231 18.05 -9.55 -16.82
N GLY A 232 17.86 -9.27 -15.54
CA GLY A 232 16.72 -9.77 -14.77
C GLY A 232 15.38 -9.34 -15.38
N ILE A 233 15.30 -8.12 -15.90
CA ILE A 233 14.10 -7.56 -16.55
C ILE A 233 13.89 -8.15 -17.93
N LEU A 234 14.97 -8.41 -18.69
CA LEU A 234 14.92 -9.18 -19.93
C LEU A 234 14.34 -10.58 -19.68
N ALA A 235 14.80 -11.26 -18.62
CA ALA A 235 14.23 -12.54 -18.20
C ALA A 235 12.76 -12.40 -17.78
N LEU A 236 12.39 -11.35 -17.04
CA LEU A 236 10.99 -11.07 -16.72
C LEU A 236 10.13 -10.83 -17.96
N ALA A 237 10.61 -10.06 -18.95
CA ALA A 237 9.94 -9.81 -20.21
C ALA A 237 9.70 -11.11 -20.99
N TYR A 238 10.65 -12.05 -20.91
CA TYR A 238 10.48 -13.39 -21.44
C TYR A 238 9.33 -14.12 -20.72
N TYR A 239 9.23 -14.11 -19.39
CA TYR A 239 8.15 -14.83 -18.69
C TYR A 239 6.80 -14.11 -18.70
N LYS A 240 6.78 -12.77 -18.69
CA LYS A 240 5.60 -11.91 -18.50
C LYS A 240 5.71 -10.62 -19.33
N LYS A 241 4.67 -10.30 -20.11
CA LYS A 241 4.62 -9.12 -20.99
C LYS A 241 4.26 -7.81 -20.27
N TRP A 242 4.88 -7.51 -19.13
CA TRP A 242 4.57 -6.29 -18.39
C TRP A 242 5.34 -5.09 -18.96
N SER A 243 4.82 -4.49 -20.04
CA SER A 243 5.49 -3.39 -20.76
C SER A 243 5.91 -2.22 -19.87
N ILE A 244 5.15 -1.93 -18.79
CA ILE A 244 5.49 -0.87 -17.83
C ILE A 244 6.85 -1.07 -17.16
N ILE A 245 7.27 -2.32 -16.93
CA ILE A 245 8.56 -2.64 -16.31
C ILE A 245 9.69 -2.32 -17.28
N ASN A 246 9.51 -2.68 -18.55
CA ASN A 246 10.49 -2.40 -19.60
C ASN A 246 10.68 -0.89 -19.77
N ILE A 247 9.58 -0.13 -19.77
CA ILE A 247 9.60 1.34 -19.84
C ILE A 247 10.37 1.92 -18.66
N LEU A 248 10.02 1.53 -17.42
CA LEU A 248 10.67 2.07 -16.23
C LEU A 248 12.14 1.69 -16.14
N SER A 249 12.49 0.44 -16.48
CA SER A 249 13.88 -0.05 -16.54
C SER A 249 14.72 0.76 -17.52
N TYR A 250 14.14 1.03 -18.70
CA TYR A 250 14.78 1.82 -19.73
C TYR A 250 15.00 3.26 -19.27
N VAL A 251 13.94 3.91 -18.75
CA VAL A 251 14.01 5.28 -18.24
C VAL A 251 15.04 5.42 -17.13
N PHE A 252 15.04 4.52 -16.14
CA PHE A 252 16.05 4.56 -15.06
C PHE A 252 17.46 4.33 -15.60
N THR A 253 17.66 3.36 -16.48
CA THR A 253 19.00 3.13 -17.07
C THR A 253 19.50 4.34 -17.84
N VAL A 254 18.65 4.95 -18.68
CA VAL A 254 18.99 6.15 -19.45
C VAL A 254 19.31 7.32 -18.54
N ILE A 255 18.48 7.58 -17.53
CA ILE A 255 18.71 8.69 -16.60
C ILE A 255 20.02 8.49 -15.83
N LEU A 256 20.25 7.29 -15.29
CA LEU A 256 21.45 7.02 -14.49
C LEU A 256 22.73 7.02 -15.31
N TYR A 257 22.72 6.36 -16.48
CA TYR A 257 23.86 6.36 -17.38
C TYR A 257 24.14 7.76 -17.94
N GLY A 258 23.09 8.47 -18.39
CA GLY A 258 23.21 9.83 -18.92
C GLY A 258 23.72 10.81 -17.87
N ALA A 259 23.14 10.81 -16.66
CA ALA A 259 23.60 11.68 -15.57
C ALA A 259 25.06 11.43 -15.20
N TRP A 260 25.47 10.15 -15.14
CA TRP A 260 26.87 9.80 -14.92
C TRP A 260 27.77 10.27 -16.06
N LEU A 261 27.37 10.06 -17.32
CA LEU A 261 28.14 10.46 -18.48
C LEU A 261 28.36 11.97 -18.48
N PHE A 262 27.30 12.77 -18.40
CA PHE A 262 27.39 14.24 -18.41
C PHE A 262 28.24 14.78 -17.26
N LYS A 263 28.14 14.21 -16.07
CA LYS A 263 28.96 14.62 -14.92
C LYS A 263 30.46 14.33 -15.15
N ASN A 264 30.77 13.22 -15.82
CA ASN A 264 32.14 12.74 -15.96
C ASN A 264 32.85 13.23 -17.22
N LEU A 265 32.17 13.89 -18.17
CA LEU A 265 32.81 14.45 -19.37
C LEU A 265 33.83 15.55 -19.06
N ASP A 266 33.64 16.28 -17.96
CA ASP A 266 34.51 17.40 -17.54
C ASP A 266 35.59 16.98 -16.53
N GLU A 267 35.66 15.71 -16.15
CA GLU A 267 36.68 15.21 -15.23
C GLU A 267 38.06 15.16 -15.92
N LYS A 268 39.15 15.29 -15.14
CA LYS A 268 40.53 15.28 -15.68
C LYS A 268 40.96 13.93 -16.30
N ALA A 269 40.34 12.83 -15.89
CA ALA A 269 40.63 11.48 -16.36
C ALA A 269 39.32 10.69 -16.61
N PRO A 270 38.56 11.07 -17.63
CA PRO A 270 37.23 10.53 -17.91
C PRO A 270 37.29 9.08 -18.40
N HIS A 271 36.32 8.27 -17.96
CA HIS A 271 36.28 6.83 -18.19
C HIS A 271 35.59 6.45 -19.52
N TYR A 272 36.12 6.93 -20.64
CA TYR A 272 35.53 6.78 -21.98
C TYR A 272 35.28 5.34 -22.42
N LEU A 273 36.27 4.45 -22.26
CA LEU A 273 36.12 3.04 -22.65
C LEU A 273 35.00 2.35 -21.85
N GLY A 274 34.95 2.60 -20.54
CA GLY A 274 33.90 2.08 -19.67
C GLY A 274 32.51 2.58 -20.07
N ALA A 275 32.40 3.87 -20.43
CA ALA A 275 31.18 4.46 -20.95
C ALA A 275 30.68 3.72 -22.20
N LEU A 276 31.56 3.53 -23.20
CA LEU A 276 31.20 2.83 -24.45
C LEU A 276 30.80 1.38 -24.20
N LEU A 277 31.57 0.62 -23.40
CA LEU A 277 31.30 -0.79 -23.14
C LEU A 277 29.96 -1.00 -22.42
N PHE A 278 29.71 -0.25 -21.34
CA PHE A 278 28.44 -0.36 -20.61
C PHE A 278 27.26 0.22 -21.40
N GLY A 279 27.46 1.34 -22.11
CA GLY A 279 26.47 1.91 -23.00
C GLY A 279 26.04 0.92 -24.09
N PHE A 280 27.00 0.22 -24.70
CA PHE A 280 26.73 -0.81 -25.69
C PHE A 280 26.01 -2.02 -25.08
N ALA A 281 26.42 -2.46 -23.89
CA ALA A 281 25.74 -3.54 -23.17
C ALA A 281 24.27 -3.19 -22.87
N PHE A 282 23.99 -1.98 -22.37
CA PHE A 282 22.61 -1.53 -22.14
C PHE A 282 21.82 -1.44 -23.44
N TYR A 283 22.42 -0.91 -24.50
CA TYR A 283 21.82 -0.83 -25.82
C TYR A 283 21.37 -2.21 -26.32
N LEU A 284 22.25 -3.23 -26.22
CA LEU A 284 21.93 -4.61 -26.61
C LEU A 284 20.83 -5.23 -25.76
N VAL A 285 20.82 -5.00 -24.44
CA VAL A 285 19.77 -5.53 -23.57
C VAL A 285 18.40 -4.99 -23.97
N PHE A 286 18.27 -3.68 -24.23
CA PHE A 286 16.97 -3.11 -24.62
C PHE A 286 16.55 -3.47 -26.05
N ILE A 287 17.49 -3.73 -26.96
CA ILE A 287 17.17 -4.40 -28.24
C ILE A 287 16.62 -5.79 -27.98
N GLY A 288 17.29 -6.59 -27.15
CA GLY A 288 16.84 -7.93 -26.78
C GLY A 288 15.43 -7.93 -26.18
N VAL A 289 15.13 -6.99 -25.27
CA VAL A 289 13.78 -6.85 -24.68
C VAL A 289 12.72 -6.60 -25.75
N ASN A 290 13.00 -5.69 -26.70
CA ASN A 290 12.07 -5.38 -27.79
C ASN A 290 11.87 -6.57 -28.73
N ILE A 291 12.94 -7.29 -29.09
CA ILE A 291 12.85 -8.50 -29.93
C ILE A 291 12.00 -9.58 -29.24
N ILE A 292 12.25 -9.86 -27.95
CA ILE A 292 11.48 -10.85 -27.19
C ILE A 292 9.99 -10.48 -27.14
N ASN A 293 9.67 -9.21 -26.89
CA ASN A 293 8.29 -8.75 -26.86
C ASN A 293 7.62 -8.93 -28.24
N ASN A 294 8.30 -8.53 -29.32
CA ASN A 294 7.80 -8.61 -30.69
C ASN A 294 7.54 -10.05 -31.17
N VAL A 295 8.48 -10.96 -30.92
CA VAL A 295 8.32 -12.39 -31.24
C VAL A 295 7.09 -12.95 -30.52
N ARG A 296 6.86 -12.53 -29.27
CA ARG A 296 5.68 -12.98 -28.52
C ARG A 296 4.39 -12.28 -28.94
N THR A 297 4.40 -11.10 -29.55
CA THR A 297 3.20 -10.39 -30.06
C THR A 297 2.87 -10.74 -31.51
N LYS A 298 3.53 -11.76 -32.10
CA LYS A 298 3.35 -12.16 -33.50
C LYS A 298 3.69 -11.04 -34.50
N GLY A 299 4.66 -10.18 -34.17
CA GLY A 299 5.23 -9.23 -35.14
C GLY A 299 4.61 -7.82 -35.15
N LEU A 300 3.75 -7.48 -34.17
CA LEU A 300 3.22 -6.12 -34.03
C LEU A 300 3.96 -5.39 -32.92
N PHE A 301 4.79 -4.41 -33.30
CA PHE A 301 5.37 -3.47 -32.36
C PHE A 301 4.34 -2.46 -31.88
N SER A 302 4.29 -2.23 -30.58
CA SER A 302 3.56 -1.10 -30.01
C SER A 302 4.29 0.22 -30.36
N PRO A 303 3.58 1.35 -30.52
CA PRO A 303 4.22 2.67 -30.65
C PRO A 303 5.23 2.95 -29.55
N ILE A 304 5.01 2.43 -28.34
CA ILE A 304 5.92 2.58 -27.20
C ILE A 304 7.21 1.78 -27.41
N GLU A 305 7.12 0.57 -27.96
CA GLU A 305 8.28 -0.29 -28.25
C GLU A 305 9.15 0.32 -29.36
N LEU A 306 8.50 0.82 -30.41
CA LEU A 306 9.19 1.59 -31.46
C LEU A 306 9.85 2.85 -30.90
N SER A 307 9.18 3.56 -30.00
CA SER A 307 9.75 4.76 -29.35
C SER A 307 10.96 4.42 -28.49
N ILE A 308 10.91 3.31 -27.74
CA ILE A 308 12.06 2.83 -26.94
C ILE A 308 13.20 2.45 -27.89
N LEU A 309 12.94 1.68 -28.95
CA LEU A 309 13.97 1.24 -29.88
C LEU A 309 14.64 2.44 -30.57
N ALA A 310 13.86 3.38 -31.10
CA ALA A 310 14.35 4.59 -31.75
C ALA A 310 15.16 5.46 -30.79
N SER A 311 14.65 5.71 -29.58
CA SER A 311 15.37 6.49 -28.58
C SER A 311 16.63 5.78 -28.09
N ASN A 312 16.63 4.45 -27.95
CA ASN A 312 17.79 3.68 -27.50
C ASN A 312 18.93 3.79 -28.52
N SER A 313 18.64 3.64 -29.81
CA SER A 313 19.61 3.86 -30.89
C SER A 313 20.11 5.30 -30.93
N PHE A 314 19.20 6.29 -30.83
CA PHE A 314 19.57 7.69 -30.85
C PHE A 314 20.47 8.09 -29.67
N LEU A 315 20.12 7.66 -28.45
CA LEU A 315 20.87 7.99 -27.24
C LEU A 315 22.22 7.26 -27.19
N PHE A 316 22.28 6.01 -27.61
CA PHE A 316 23.56 5.29 -27.69
C PHE A 316 24.48 5.91 -28.75
N TYR A 317 23.93 6.27 -29.92
CA TYR A 317 24.68 7.01 -30.94
C TYR A 317 25.22 8.34 -30.38
N GLY A 318 24.36 9.15 -29.77
CA GLY A 318 24.75 10.44 -29.20
C GLY A 318 25.82 10.29 -28.12
N ALA A 319 25.65 9.35 -27.19
CA ALA A 319 26.65 9.06 -26.16
C ALA A 319 27.98 8.61 -26.77
N GLY A 320 27.95 7.74 -27.79
CA GLY A 320 29.14 7.28 -28.49
C GLY A 320 29.88 8.41 -29.21
N MET A 321 29.15 9.30 -29.89
CA MET A 321 29.74 10.46 -30.57
C MET A 321 30.41 11.42 -29.59
N VAL A 322 29.76 11.73 -28.47
CA VAL A 322 30.33 12.60 -27.43
C VAL A 322 31.58 12.00 -26.80
N VAL A 323 31.58 10.69 -26.53
CA VAL A 323 32.74 10.00 -25.96
C VAL A 323 33.89 9.91 -26.96
N LEU A 324 33.60 9.53 -28.21
CA LEU A 324 34.62 9.39 -29.26
C LEU A 324 35.20 10.73 -29.68
N GLU A 325 34.46 11.85 -29.56
CA GLU A 325 34.99 13.20 -29.76
C GLU A 325 36.22 13.49 -28.91
N GLN A 326 36.27 12.95 -27.69
CA GLN A 326 37.36 13.22 -26.77
C GLN A 326 38.37 12.06 -26.65
N TYR A 327 37.96 10.82 -26.94
CA TYR A 327 38.81 9.64 -26.79
C TYR A 327 39.53 9.20 -28.07
N HIS A 328 38.77 8.98 -29.15
CA HIS A 328 39.26 8.48 -30.45
C HIS A 328 38.41 9.05 -31.61
N PRO A 329 38.63 10.32 -32.01
CA PRO A 329 37.81 10.97 -33.02
C PRO A 329 37.81 10.28 -34.38
N GLU A 330 38.91 9.61 -34.71
CA GLU A 330 39.10 8.82 -35.93
C GLU A 330 38.13 7.64 -36.04
N LEU A 331 37.65 7.10 -34.91
CA LEU A 331 36.73 5.96 -34.88
C LEU A 331 35.27 6.35 -35.09
N LYS A 332 34.93 7.64 -35.11
CA LYS A 332 33.53 8.10 -35.28
C LYS A 332 32.89 7.58 -36.57
N GLY A 333 33.62 7.64 -37.69
CA GLY A 333 33.09 7.17 -38.98
C GLY A 333 32.78 5.66 -38.95
N LEU A 334 33.67 4.87 -38.34
CA LEU A 334 33.47 3.43 -38.16
C LEU A 334 32.29 3.15 -37.22
N PHE A 335 32.19 3.91 -36.12
CA PHE A 335 31.09 3.78 -35.16
C PHE A 335 29.74 4.10 -35.78
N THR A 336 29.63 5.18 -36.56
CA THR A 336 28.41 5.53 -37.31
C THR A 336 28.04 4.47 -38.34
N ALA A 337 29.02 3.84 -38.99
CA ALA A 337 28.76 2.81 -40.00
C ALA A 337 28.35 1.45 -39.38
N ALA A 338 28.73 1.19 -38.13
CA ALA A 338 28.48 -0.08 -37.44
C ALA A 338 27.12 -0.13 -36.71
N LEU A 339 26.50 1.02 -36.46
CA LEU A 339 25.19 1.17 -35.80
C LEU A 339 24.06 1.23 -36.83
#